data_AF-A0A6M0A2G6-F1
#
_entry.id   AF-A0A6M0A2G6-F1
#
_cell.length_a   1.000
_cell.length_b   1.000
_cell.length_c   1.000
_cell.angle_alpha   90.00
_cell.angle_beta   90.00
_cell.angle_gamma   90.00
#
_symmetry.space_group_name_H-M   'P 1'
#
loop_
_entity.id
_entity.type
_entity.pdbx_description
1 polymer ?
#
loop_
_entity_poly.entity_id
_entity_poly.type
_entity_poly.pdbx_seq_one_letter_code
_entity_poly.pdbx_strand_id
1 'polypeptide(L)' 'MCSSCGFKGGKLDLQVREWECLNCGSKHDRDENAAINILVAPWAFGDEKRTWRQASD' A
#
# COMPACT_ATOMS: atom_id res chain seq x y z
N MET A 1 4.04 2.48 -1.69
CA MET A 1 4.69 1.20 -1.35
C MET A 1 4.95 0.47 -2.64
N CYS A 2 6.14 -0.06 -2.86
CA CYS A 2 6.47 -0.90 -4.01
C CYS A 2 5.96 -2.32 -3.73
N SER A 3 5.13 -2.87 -4.62
CA SER A 3 4.65 -4.25 -4.53
C SER A 3 5.75 -5.29 -4.77
N SER A 4 6.79 -4.95 -5.53
CA SER A 4 7.90 -5.87 -5.86
C SER A 4 8.92 -6.06 -4.74
N CYS A 5 9.22 -5.00 -3.97
CA CYS A 5 10.25 -5.05 -2.92
C CYS A 5 9.78 -4.58 -1.54
N GLY A 6 8.52 -4.15 -1.39
CA GLY A 6 7.97 -3.64 -0.13
C GLY A 6 8.43 -2.24 0.28
N PHE A 7 9.28 -1.57 -0.52
CA PHE A 7 9.82 -0.25 -0.19
C PHE A 7 8.72 0.82 -0.04
N LYS A 8 8.74 1.55 1.08
CA LYS A 8 7.81 2.65 1.37
C LYS A 8 8.42 3.99 0.98
N GLY A 9 8.41 4.31 -0.31
CA GLY A 9 8.97 5.55 -0.89
C GLY A 9 8.21 6.85 -0.61
N GLY A 10 7.48 6.96 0.51
CA GLY A 10 6.70 8.16 0.85
C GLY A 10 5.37 8.30 0.09
N LYS A 11 4.76 9.50 0.20
CA LYS A 11 3.51 9.84 -0.50
C LYS A 11 3.84 10.25 -1.94
N LEU A 12 3.25 9.53 -2.90
CA LEU A 12 3.23 9.95 -4.30
C LEU A 12 2.05 10.92 -4.52
N ASP A 13 2.23 11.90 -5.39
CA ASP A 13 1.14 12.79 -5.80
C ASP A 13 0.07 11.99 -6.57
N LEU A 14 -1.20 12.36 -6.41
CA LEU A 14 -2.34 11.81 -7.15
C LEU A 14 -2.26 12.09 -8.66
N GLN A 15 -1.37 12.95 -9.12
CA GLN A 15 -1.14 13.17 -10.55
C GLN A 15 -0.14 12.18 -11.16
N VAL A 16 0.67 11.51 -10.32
CA VAL A 16 1.69 10.56 -10.79
C VAL A 16 1.00 9.21 -11.05
N ARG A 17 0.87 8.87 -12.34
CA ARG A 17 0.32 7.59 -12.82
C ARG A 17 1.37 6.49 -12.81
N GLU A 18 2.57 6.80 -13.28
CA GLU A 18 3.69 5.86 -13.36
C GLU A 18 4.85 6.38 -12.53
N TRP A 19 5.49 5.48 -11.79
CA TRP A 19 6.68 5.81 -11.02
C TRP A 19 7.65 4.64 -11.01
N GLU A 20 8.94 4.95 -10.87
CA GLU A 20 9.99 3.97 -10.71
C GLU A 20 10.37 3.83 -9.24
N CYS A 21 10.47 2.59 -8.75
CA CYS A 21 10.87 2.33 -7.40
C CYS A 21 12.34 2.69 -7.18
N LEU A 22 12.61 3.66 -6.31
CA LEU A 22 13.97 4.08 -5.95
C LEU A 22 14.82 2.98 -5.28
N ASN A 23 14.22 1.88 -4.83
CA ASN A 23 14.93 0.78 -4.18
C ASN A 23 15.27 -0.37 -5.14
N CYS A 24 14.33 -0.75 -6.03
CA CYS A 24 14.51 -1.91 -6.91
C CYS A 24 14.48 -1.58 -8.42
N GLY A 25 14.24 -0.32 -8.81
CA GLY A 25 14.13 0.11 -10.20
C GLY A 25 12.88 -0.38 -10.93
N SER A 26 11.95 -1.05 -10.23
CA SER A 26 10.70 -1.53 -10.85
C SER A 26 9.79 -0.36 -11.21
N LYS A 27 9.29 -0.36 -12.44
CA LYS A 27 8.28 0.60 -12.90
C LYS A 27 6.89 0.11 -12.50
N HIS A 28 6.09 1.01 -11.96
CA HIS A 28 4.76 0.70 -11.45
C HIS A 28 3.74 1.70 -11.97
N ASP A 29 2.59 1.20 -12.40
CA ASP A 29 1.36 2.00 -12.41
C ASP A 29 0.82 2.12 -10.99
N ARG A 30 0.36 3.31 -10.62
CA ARG A 30 -0.11 3.63 -9.28
C ARG A 30 -1.33 2.78 -8.89
N ASP A 31 -2.28 2.62 -9.79
CA ASP A 31 -3.57 1.97 -9.51
C ASP A 31 -3.38 0.45 -9.46
N GLU A 32 -2.58 -0.12 -10.37
CA GLU A 32 -2.18 -1.54 -10.32
C GLU A 32 -1.38 -1.86 -9.06
N ASN A 33 -0.37 -1.05 -8.73
CA ASN A 33 0.45 -1.26 -7.54
C ASN A 33 -0.37 -1.09 -6.24
N ALA A 34 -1.38 -0.20 -6.23
CA ALA A 34 -2.32 -0.11 -5.12
C ALA A 34 -3.17 -1.38 -5.00
N ALA A 35 -3.70 -1.91 -6.10
CA ALA A 35 -4.48 -3.15 -6.11
C ALA A 35 -3.67 -4.35 -5.60
N ILE A 36 -2.41 -4.49 -6.03
CA ILE A 36 -1.51 -5.54 -5.55
C ILE A 36 -1.24 -5.36 -4.06
N ASN A 37 -0.96 -4.14 -3.60
CA ASN A 37 -0.72 -3.89 -2.18
C ASN A 37 -1.97 -4.19 -1.33
N ILE A 38 -3.18 -3.96 -1.84
CA ILE A 38 -4.44 -4.34 -1.17
C ILE A 38 -4.59 -5.87 -1.12
N LEU A 39 -4.32 -6.57 -2.24
CA LEU A 39 -4.37 -8.04 -2.34
C LEU A 39 -3.32 -8.75 -1.46
N VAL A 40 -2.15 -8.14 -1.29
CA VAL A 40 -1.07 -8.62 -0.43
C VAL A 40 -1.31 -8.23 1.04
N ALA A 41 -2.09 -7.18 1.30
CA ALA A 41 -2.44 -6.71 2.65
C ALA A 41 -3.80 -7.16 3.25
N PRO A 42 -4.34 -8.39 3.05
CA PRO A 42 -5.46 -8.86 3.87
C PRO A 42 -5.08 -9.02 5.36
N TRP A 43 -3.78 -9.04 5.69
CA TRP A 43 -3.28 -9.26 7.07
C TRP A 43 -2.20 -8.25 7.53
N ALA A 44 -1.58 -7.49 6.63
CA ALA A 44 -0.40 -6.66 6.94
C ALA A 44 -0.72 -5.23 7.41
N PHE A 45 -1.95 -4.77 7.18
CA PHE A 45 -2.46 -3.50 7.69
C PHE A 45 -3.82 -3.73 8.36
N GLY A 46 -3.90 -4.77 9.19
CA GLY A 46 -5.01 -4.91 10.12
C GLY A 46 -5.18 -3.59 10.87
N ASP A 47 -6.25 -2.88 10.55
CA ASP A 47 -6.66 -1.68 11.23
C ASP A 47 -6.77 -1.97 12.73
N GLU A 48 -5.78 -1.50 13.50
CA GLU A 48 -5.81 -1.43 14.97
C GLU A 48 -6.99 -0.58 15.49
N LYS A 49 -7.87 -0.08 14.61
CA LYS A 49 -9.00 0.77 14.96
C LYS A 49 -10.37 0.08 14.90
N ARG A 50 -10.46 -1.22 14.55
CA ARG A 50 -11.73 -1.96 14.56
C ARG A 50 -11.99 -2.76 15.86
N THR A 51 -11.30 -2.46 16.96
CA THR A 51 -11.53 -3.12 18.27
C THR A 51 -12.37 -2.32 19.27
N TRP A 52 -12.77 -1.07 18.96
CA TRP A 52 -13.61 -0.28 19.88
C TRP A 52 -15.13 -0.43 19.68
N ARG A 53 -15.60 -1.26 18.74
CA ARG A 53 -17.06 -1.48 18.52
C ARG A 53 -17.63 -2.74 19.16
N GLN A 54 -16.85 -3.49 19.95
CA GLN A 54 -17.31 -4.73 20.61
C GLN A 54 -17.07 -4.76 22.12
N ALA A 55 -16.74 -3.63 22.75
CA ALA A 55 -16.65 -3.52 24.21
C ALA A 55 -17.81 -2.65 24.76
N SER A 56 -19.05 -3.03 24.45
CA SER A 56 -20.28 -2.48 25.06
C SER A 56 -21.44 -3.44 24.80
N ASP A 57 -21.38 -4.62 25.43
CA ASP A 57 -22.53 -5.42 25.86
C ASP A 57 -22.07 -6.32 27.03
#